data_AF-A0A7W0X0A6-F1
#
_entry.id   AF-A0A7W0X0A6-F1
#
_cell.length_a   1.000
_cell.length_b   1.000
_cell.length_c   1.000
_cell.angle_alpha   90.00
_cell.angle_beta   90.00
_cell.angle_gamma   90.00
#
_symmetry.space_group_name_H-M   'P 1'
#
loop_
_entity.id
_entity.type
_entity.pdbx_description
1 polymer ?
#
loop_
_entity_poly.entity_id
_entity_poly.type
_entity_poly.pdbx_seq_one_letter_code
_entity_poly.pdbx_strand_id
1 'polypeptide(L)' 'LEASGGRAGPGIATLRLDPSYRPSVVDGLVSGLHVPGESHYELLRAFASHARLSRALAVAAGAGMSGHELGDACLIVPQH' A
#
# COMPACT_ATOMS: atom_id res chain seq x y z
N LEU A 1 5.37 0.50 15.21
CA LEU A 1 4.31 1.41 15.69
C LEU A 1 3.06 0.62 16.05
N GLU A 2 2.32 0.04 15.11
CA GLU A 2 1.14 -0.81 15.40
C GLU A 2 1.47 -1.99 16.34
N ALA A 3 2.45 -2.82 15.95
CA ALA A 3 2.89 -3.97 16.74
C ALA A 3 3.46 -3.60 18.13
N SER A 4 3.87 -2.34 18.32
CA SER A 4 4.37 -1.82 19.59
C SER A 4 3.34 -0.99 20.35
N GLY A 5 2.10 -0.84 19.84
CA GLY A 5 1.10 0.07 20.40
C GLY A 5 1.58 1.53 20.48
N GLY A 6 2.39 1.96 19.50
CA GLY A 6 3.00 3.29 19.45
C GLY A 6 4.20 3.49 20.39
N ARG A 7 4.64 2.45 21.10
CA ARG A 7 5.76 2.55 22.04
C ARG A 7 7.12 2.48 21.34
N ALA A 8 8.08 3.22 21.89
CA ALA A 8 9.48 3.21 21.48
C ALA A 8 10.18 1.94 21.98
N GLY A 9 11.12 1.44 21.16
CA GLY A 9 11.90 0.24 21.44
C GLY A 9 12.09 -0.62 20.20
N PRO A 10 13.03 -1.58 20.24
CA PRO A 10 13.25 -2.52 19.16
C PRO A 10 12.11 -3.56 19.10
N GLY A 11 11.88 -4.11 17.91
CA GLY A 11 10.91 -5.17 17.68
C GLY A 11 10.93 -5.65 16.23
N ILE A 12 10.38 -6.84 15.97
CA ILE A 12 10.26 -7.41 14.63
C ILE A 12 8.79 -7.33 14.20
N ALA A 13 8.53 -6.71 13.06
CA ALA A 13 7.20 -6.72 12.46
C ALA A 13 7.02 -8.01 11.66
N THR A 14 6.09 -8.87 12.10
CA THR A 14 5.77 -10.14 11.43
C THR A 14 4.36 -10.15 10.82
N LEU A 15 3.61 -9.07 10.99
CA LEU A 15 2.24 -8.94 10.50
C LEU A 15 2.24 -8.82 8.96
N ARG A 16 1.42 -9.64 8.32
CA ARG A 16 1.10 -9.52 6.89
C ARG A 16 -0.19 -8.72 6.74
N LEU A 17 -0.13 -7.62 6.00
CA LEU A 17 -1.29 -6.78 5.73
C LEU A 17 -2.08 -7.32 4.53
N ASP A 18 -3.40 -7.27 4.65
CA ASP A 18 -4.36 -7.73 3.65
C ASP A 18 -5.63 -6.83 3.67
N PRO A 19 -6.60 -7.02 2.76
CA PRO A 19 -7.78 -6.15 2.68
C PRO A 19 -8.66 -6.09 3.94
N SER A 20 -8.57 -7.07 4.82
CA SER A 20 -9.31 -7.11 6.08
C SER A 20 -8.69 -6.21 7.15
N TYR A 21 -7.41 -5.86 7.00
CA TYR A 21 -6.71 -4.98 7.92
C TYR A 21 -7.22 -3.54 7.83
N ARG A 22 -7.18 -2.83 8.95
CA ARG A 22 -7.50 -1.40 9.06
C ARG A 22 -6.29 -0.69 9.67
N PRO A 23 -5.59 0.17 8.91
CA PRO A 23 -4.51 0.99 9.45
C PRO A 23 -5.00 1.85 10.62
N SER A 24 -4.22 1.95 11.70
CA SER A 24 -4.56 2.75 12.90
C SER A 24 -3.50 3.80 13.27
N VAL A 25 -2.32 3.76 12.64
CA VAL A 25 -1.21 4.71 12.85
C VAL A 25 -1.03 5.69 11.69
N VAL A 26 -1.42 5.32 10.47
CA VAL A 26 -1.23 6.13 9.26
C VAL A 26 -2.55 6.26 8.50
N ASP A 27 -2.83 7.46 7.99
CA ASP A 27 -4.05 7.73 7.22
C ASP A 27 -3.87 7.48 5.71
N GLY A 28 -2.62 7.44 5.24
CA GLY A 28 -2.27 7.28 3.82
C GLY A 28 -0.94 6.57 3.64
N LEU A 29 -0.58 6.31 2.38
CA LEU A 29 0.59 5.51 2.02
C LEU A 29 1.25 6.03 0.74
N VAL A 30 2.58 6.12 0.76
CA VAL A 30 3.43 6.27 -0.44
C VAL A 30 4.16 4.95 -0.67
N SER A 31 4.10 4.42 -1.89
CA SER A 31 4.71 3.14 -2.28
C SER A 31 5.17 3.19 -3.75
N GLY A 32 5.78 2.12 -4.25
CA GLY A 32 5.86 1.86 -5.69
C GLY A 32 4.52 1.40 -6.29
N LEU A 33 4.48 1.21 -7.61
CA LEU A 33 3.37 0.56 -8.31
C LEU A 33 3.49 -0.95 -8.19
N HIS A 34 2.44 -1.61 -7.69
CA HIS A 34 2.38 -3.06 -7.50
C HIS A 34 1.18 -3.64 -8.24
N VAL A 35 1.29 -4.86 -8.74
CA VAL A 35 0.20 -5.53 -9.50
C VAL A 35 -0.44 -6.69 -8.74
N PRO A 36 -1.67 -7.10 -9.08
CA PRO A 36 -2.32 -8.24 -8.43
C PRO A 36 -1.44 -9.51 -8.42
N GLY A 37 -1.38 -10.18 -7.26
CA GLY A 37 -0.54 -11.35 -7.04
C GLY A 37 0.74 -11.05 -6.25
N GLU A 38 1.19 -9.79 -6.21
CA GLU A 38 2.30 -9.36 -5.36
C GLU A 38 1.86 -9.21 -3.89
N SER A 39 2.75 -9.55 -2.96
CA SER A 39 2.52 -9.32 -1.52
C SER A 39 2.27 -7.85 -1.20
N HIS A 40 2.99 -6.94 -1.86
CA HIS A 40 2.81 -5.50 -1.70
C HIS A 40 1.45 -5.03 -2.21
N TYR A 41 0.92 -5.63 -3.28
CA TYR A 41 -0.42 -5.29 -3.76
C TYR A 41 -1.49 -5.62 -2.73
N GLU A 42 -1.38 -6.77 -2.05
CA GLU A 42 -2.29 -7.14 -0.96
C GLU A 42 -2.21 -6.18 0.23
N LEU A 43 -1.02 -5.67 0.54
CA LEU A 43 -0.85 -4.59 1.52
C LEU A 43 -1.58 -3.32 1.07
N LEU A 44 -1.44 -2.90 -0.20
CA LEU A 44 -2.13 -1.70 -0.71
C LEU A 44 -3.66 -1.84 -0.58
N ARG A 45 -4.19 -3.07 -0.62
CA ARG A 45 -5.63 -3.32 -0.46
C ARG A 45 -6.17 -3.04 0.94
N ALA A 46 -5.30 -2.93 1.95
CA ALA A 46 -5.69 -2.42 3.27
C ALA A 46 -6.01 -0.91 3.25
N PHE A 47 -5.52 -0.18 2.23
CA PHE A 47 -5.67 1.27 2.09
C PHE A 47 -6.65 1.69 1.00
N ALA A 48 -6.85 0.87 -0.04
CA ALA A 48 -7.76 1.17 -1.13
C ALA A 48 -8.41 -0.09 -1.71
N SER A 49 -9.64 0.03 -2.19
CA SER A 49 -10.33 -1.10 -2.84
C SER A 49 -9.58 -1.61 -4.07
N HIS A 50 -9.71 -2.91 -4.35
CA HIS A 50 -9.17 -3.52 -5.58
C HIS A 50 -9.60 -2.74 -6.84
N ALA A 51 -10.87 -2.33 -6.92
CA ALA A 51 -11.36 -1.55 -8.06
C ALA A 51 -10.64 -0.22 -8.23
N ARG A 52 -10.31 0.48 -7.14
CA ARG A 52 -9.58 1.76 -7.19
C ARG A 52 -8.12 1.54 -7.61
N LEU A 53 -7.47 0.52 -7.06
CA LEU A 53 -6.09 0.17 -7.39
C LEU A 53 -5.94 -0.29 -8.84
N SER A 54 -6.84 -1.17 -9.32
CA SER A 54 -6.83 -1.65 -10.71
C SER A 54 -7.03 -0.51 -11.71
N ARG A 55 -7.89 0.48 -11.40
CA ARG A 55 -8.03 1.68 -12.24
C ARG A 55 -6.77 2.54 -12.24
N ALA A 56 -6.12 2.72 -11.09
CA ALA A 56 -4.87 3.49 -11.01
C ALA A 56 -3.76 2.83 -11.83
N LEU A 57 -3.64 1.49 -11.78
CA LEU A 57 -2.69 0.76 -12.61
C LEU A 57 -2.97 0.89 -14.11
N ALA A 58 -4.24 0.87 -14.52
CA ALA A 58 -4.60 1.08 -15.93
C ALA A 58 -4.21 2.49 -16.41
N VAL A 59 -4.40 3.52 -15.57
CA VAL A 59 -3.95 4.89 -15.86
C VAL A 59 -2.43 4.96 -15.95
N ALA A 60 -1.72 4.36 -14.99
CA ALA A 60 -0.26 4.33 -14.96
C ALA A 60 0.31 3.64 -16.21
N ALA A 61 -0.26 2.50 -16.60
CA ALA A 61 0.13 1.79 -17.81
C ALA A 61 -0.11 2.62 -19.08
N GLY A 62 -1.26 3.31 -19.17
CA GLY A 62 -1.55 4.22 -20.28
C GLY A 62 -0.61 5.43 -20.35
N ALA A 63 -0.01 5.82 -19.22
CA ALA A 63 0.96 6.89 -19.12
C ALA A 63 2.43 6.42 -19.29
N GLY A 64 2.67 5.12 -19.45
CA GLY A 64 4.02 4.56 -19.58
C GLY A 64 4.82 4.55 -18.27
N MET A 65 4.15 4.60 -17.12
CA MET A 65 4.79 4.53 -15.81
C MET A 65 5.36 3.13 -15.52
N SER A 66 6.46 3.08 -14.77
CA SER A 66 7.19 1.85 -14.42
C SER A 66 6.98 1.44 -12.97
N GLY A 67 6.82 0.15 -12.69
CA GLY A 67 6.55 -0.39 -11.34
C GLY A 67 7.72 -1.08 -10.63
N HIS A 68 8.96 -0.98 -11.12
CA HIS A 68 10.10 -1.66 -10.51
C HIS A 68 10.62 -0.95 -9.24
N GLU A 69 11.66 -1.49 -8.59
CA GLU A 69 12.25 -0.93 -7.36
C GLU A 69 12.68 0.55 -7.47
N LEU A 70 12.89 1.03 -8.70
CA LEU A 70 13.25 2.42 -9.04
C LEU A 70 12.23 3.04 -10.02
N GLY A 71 11.01 2.54 -10.00
CA GLY A 71 9.91 3.03 -10.83
C GLY A 71 9.20 4.25 -10.25
N ASP A 72 8.03 4.53 -10.78
CA ASP A 72 7.15 5.60 -10.33
C ASP A 72 6.50 5.28 -8.99
N ALA A 73 6.13 6.36 -8.28
CA ALA A 73 5.47 6.27 -6.99
C ALA A 73 3.94 6.26 -7.11
N CYS A 74 3.30 5.59 -6.17
CA CYS A 74 1.86 5.60 -5.92
C CYS A 74 1.58 6.29 -4.59
N LEU A 75 0.68 7.27 -4.59
CA LEU A 75 0.16 7.92 -3.38
C LEU A 75 -1.29 7.52 -3.16
N ILE A 76 -1.58 6.90 -2.02
CA ILE A 76 -2.93 6.63 -1.54
C ILE A 76 -3.24 7.61 -0.40
N VAL A 77 -4.24 8.45 -0.63
CA VAL A 77 -4.73 9.45 0.33
C VAL A 77 -6.01 8.96 1.03
N PRO A 78 -6.29 9.44 2.25
CA PRO A 78 -7.50 9.10 2.99
C PRO A 78 -8.76 9.40 2.17
N GLN A 79 -9.80 8.59 2.34
CA GLN A 79 -11.13 8.93 1.85
C GLN A 79 -11.86 9.64 2.99
N HIS A 80 -12.08 10.95 2.86
CA HIS A 80 -12.97 11.71 3.74
C HIS A 80 -14.43 11.31 3.52
#